data_AF-A0AAJ1IAQ5-F1
#
_entry.id   AF-A0AAJ1IAQ5-F1
#
_cell.length_a   1.000
_cell.length_b   1.000
_cell.length_c   1.000
_cell.angle_alpha   90.00
_cell.angle_beta   90.00
_cell.angle_gamma   90.00
#
_symmetry.space_group_name_H-M   'P 1'
#
loop_
_entity.id
_entity.type
_entity.pdbx_description
1 polymer ?
#
loop_
_entity_poly.entity_id
_entity_poly.type
_entity_poly.pdbx_seq_one_letter_code
_entity_poly.pdbx_strand_id
1 'polypeptide(L)'
;MSSFSLEKLMDEYDLEIDDIRWYKSFITSQELLSYSENVDDLVQLIWSGKLASRLYNMEEAYAEELQDQINRGVIDETGIREILADAYALKNKRSWNR
;
A
#
# COMPACT_ATOMS: atom_id res chain seq x y z
N MET A 1 -0.07 -15.27 -22.09
CA MET A 1 -0.33 -14.86 -20.69
C MET A 1 -1.39 -13.77 -20.74
N SER A 2 -2.49 -13.94 -20.03
CA SER A 2 -3.48 -12.86 -19.90
C SER A 2 -2.82 -11.75 -19.10
N SER A 3 -2.51 -10.62 -19.73
CA SER A 3 -2.04 -9.43 -19.04
C SER A 3 -3.27 -8.75 -18.45
N PHE A 4 -3.49 -8.96 -17.15
CA PHE A 4 -4.43 -8.16 -16.38
C PHE A 4 -3.71 -6.87 -15.92
N SER A 5 -4.46 -5.79 -15.77
CA SER A 5 -3.95 -4.50 -15.28
C SER A 5 -4.44 -4.29 -13.86
N LEU A 6 -3.59 -3.69 -13.02
CA LEU A 6 -3.96 -3.30 -11.66
C LEU A 6 -5.23 -2.44 -11.64
N GLU A 7 -5.35 -1.48 -12.56
CA GLU A 7 -6.51 -0.59 -12.70
C GLU A 7 -7.84 -1.37 -12.79
N LYS A 8 -7.94 -2.32 -13.74
CA LYS A 8 -9.11 -3.20 -13.86
C LYS A 8 -9.42 -3.98 -12.59
N LEU A 9 -8.39 -4.48 -11.90
CA LEU A 9 -8.61 -5.21 -10.66
C LEU A 9 -9.08 -4.28 -9.54
N MET A 10 -8.57 -3.05 -9.47
CA MET A 10 -9.06 -2.05 -8.52
C MET A 10 -10.53 -1.71 -8.79
N ASP A 11 -10.92 -1.55 -10.05
CA ASP A 11 -12.32 -1.31 -10.45
C ASP A 11 -13.25 -2.45 -9.97
N GLU A 12 -12.82 -3.72 -10.08
CA GLU A 12 -13.58 -4.88 -9.62
C GLU A 12 -13.85 -4.85 -8.09
N TYR A 13 -12.95 -4.25 -7.32
CA TYR A 13 -13.07 -4.10 -5.87
C TYR A 13 -13.65 -2.74 -5.44
N ASP A 14 -14.06 -1.89 -6.38
CA ASP A 14 -14.46 -0.50 -6.09
C ASP A 14 -13.36 0.25 -5.30
N LEU A 15 -12.10 0.13 -5.70
CA LEU A 15 -10.98 0.79 -5.03
C LEU A 15 -10.53 2.02 -5.82
N GLU A 16 -10.44 3.15 -5.13
CA GLU A 16 -9.83 4.36 -5.66
C GLU A 16 -8.36 4.47 -5.22
N ILE A 17 -7.61 5.38 -5.84
CA ILE A 17 -6.20 5.60 -5.47
C ILE A 17 -6.04 6.06 -4.01
N ASP A 18 -7.03 6.77 -3.43
CA ASP A 18 -7.01 7.13 -2.00
C ASP A 18 -7.20 5.92 -1.09
N ASP A 19 -7.86 4.85 -1.56
CA ASP A 19 -7.97 3.60 -0.80
C ASP A 19 -6.63 2.86 -0.77
N ILE A 20 -5.85 2.93 -1.85
CA ILE A 20 -4.46 2.45 -1.88
C ILE A 20 -3.59 3.29 -0.93
N ARG A 21 -3.76 4.62 -0.94
CA ARG A 21 -3.11 5.52 0.03
C ARG A 21 -3.43 5.11 1.47
N TRP A 22 -4.69 4.83 1.77
CA TRP A 22 -5.14 4.40 3.08
C TRP A 22 -4.52 3.05 3.47
N TYR A 23 -4.56 2.06 2.58
CA TYR A 23 -3.93 0.75 2.78
C TYR A 23 -2.43 0.88 3.08
N LYS A 24 -1.70 1.68 2.30
CA LYS A 24 -0.27 1.90 2.53
C LYS A 24 0.02 2.65 3.81
N SER A 25 -0.80 3.64 4.16
CA SER A 25 -0.72 4.31 5.46
C SER A 25 -0.88 3.31 6.60
N PHE A 26 -1.82 2.37 6.48
CA PHE A 26 -2.04 1.33 7.48
C PHE A 26 -0.81 0.43 7.63
N ILE A 27 -0.26 -0.10 6.53
CA ILE A 27 0.96 -0.93 6.58
C ILE A 27 2.13 -0.14 7.17
N THR A 28 2.37 1.09 6.70
CA THR A 28 3.45 1.93 7.20
C THR A 28 3.26 2.22 8.69
N SER A 29 2.03 2.39 9.17
CA SER A 29 1.79 2.54 10.62
C SER A 29 2.20 1.30 11.42
N GLN A 30 1.96 0.09 10.89
CA GLN A 30 2.39 -1.15 11.53
C GLN A 30 3.92 -1.26 11.56
N GLU A 31 4.61 -0.90 10.46
CA GLU A 31 6.07 -0.81 10.42
C GLU A 31 6.58 0.18 11.48
N LEU A 32 6.02 1.39 11.54
CA LEU A 32 6.40 2.42 12.51
C LEU A 32 6.19 1.96 13.96
N LEU A 33 5.11 1.23 14.23
CA LEU A 33 4.84 0.65 15.55
C LEU A 33 5.86 -0.44 15.92
N SER A 34 6.44 -1.17 14.96
CA SER A 34 7.47 -2.18 15.27
C SER A 34 8.75 -1.59 15.85
N TYR A 35 8.99 -0.28 15.70
CA TYR A 35 10.11 0.41 16.35
C TYR A 35 9.85 0.72 17.84
N SER A 36 8.71 0.32 18.42
CA SER A 36 8.38 0.63 19.82
C SER A 36 9.44 0.13 20.82
N GLU A 37 10.14 -0.95 20.48
CA GLU A 37 11.20 -1.53 21.32
C GLU A 37 12.58 -0.91 21.07
N ASN A 38 12.77 -0.22 19.93
CA ASN A 38 14.01 0.46 19.58
C ASN A 38 13.74 1.85 19.00
N VAL A 39 13.49 2.81 19.89
CA VAL A 39 13.09 4.19 19.53
C VAL A 39 14.19 4.93 18.76
N ASP A 40 15.46 4.62 18.98
CA ASP A 40 16.57 5.30 18.31
C ASP A 40 16.54 5.09 16.79
N ASP A 41 16.15 3.89 16.34
CA ASP A 41 15.98 3.59 14.91
C ASP A 41 14.83 4.40 14.29
N LEU A 42 13.72 4.57 15.03
CA LEU A 42 12.60 5.41 14.60
C LEU A 42 13.02 6.89 14.51
N VAL A 43 13.77 7.37 15.50
CA VAL A 43 14.34 8.73 15.49
C VAL A 43 15.24 8.91 14.27
N GLN A 44 16.11 7.95 13.96
CA GLN A 44 16.99 8.02 12.79
C GLN A 44 16.20 8.02 11.47
N LEU A 45 15.16 7.19 11.36
CA LEU A 45 14.28 7.13 10.18
C LEU A 45 13.60 8.48 9.92
N ILE A 46 13.11 9.14 10.98
CA ILE A 46 12.46 10.45 10.90
C ILE A 46 13.51 11.54 10.60
N TRP A 47 14.59 11.62 11.38
CA TRP A 47 15.62 12.64 11.27
C TRP A 47 16.30 12.66 9.90
N SER A 48 16.54 11.48 9.33
CA SER A 48 17.15 11.35 8.00
C SER A 48 16.24 11.83 6.86
N GLY A 49 14.98 12.17 7.12
CA GLY A 49 13.99 12.56 6.11
C GLY A 49 13.48 11.40 5.25
N LYS A 50 13.96 10.18 5.48
CA LYS A 50 13.57 8.98 4.72
C LYS A 50 12.06 8.70 4.85
N LEU A 51 11.48 8.87 6.04
CA LEU A 51 10.04 8.69 6.21
C LEU A 51 9.24 9.66 5.34
N ALA A 52 9.57 10.95 5.36
CA ALA A 52 8.89 11.96 4.55
C ALA A 52 9.00 11.64 3.05
N SER A 53 10.19 11.23 2.59
CA SER A 53 10.40 10.81 1.20
C SER A 53 9.58 9.58 0.82
N ARG A 54 9.38 8.62 1.73
CA ARG A 54 8.56 7.43 1.50
C ARG A 54 7.07 7.74 1.40
N LEU A 55 6.59 8.72 2.18
CA LEU A 55 5.18 9.11 2.21
C LEU A 55 4.79 10.01 1.03
N TYR A 56 5.77 10.63 0.37
CA TYR A 56 5.53 11.47 -0.80
C TYR A 56 5.11 10.62 -2.01
N ASN A 57 3.92 10.89 -2.57
CA ASN A 57 3.31 10.15 -3.69
C ASN A 57 3.30 8.62 -3.48
N MET A 58 3.05 8.18 -2.24
CA MET A 58 3.21 6.78 -1.87
C MET A 58 2.20 5.87 -2.55
N GLU A 59 1.00 6.37 -2.82
CA GLU A 59 -0.06 5.64 -3.51
C GLU A 59 0.28 5.39 -4.98
N GLU A 60 0.77 6.40 -5.70
CA GLU A 60 1.17 6.22 -7.09
C GLU A 60 2.40 5.31 -7.18
N ALA A 61 3.42 5.56 -6.34
CA ALA A 61 4.63 4.74 -6.32
C ALA A 61 4.31 3.26 -6.01
N TYR A 62 3.39 3.00 -5.09
CA TYR A 62 3.00 1.63 -4.77
C TYR A 62 2.13 0.99 -5.85
N ALA A 63 1.20 1.73 -6.46
CA ALA A 63 0.41 1.22 -7.58
C ALA A 63 1.31 0.87 -8.78
N GLU A 64 2.28 1.74 -9.10
CA GLU A 64 3.30 1.47 -10.12
C GLU A 64 4.13 0.22 -9.76
N GLU A 65 4.55 0.08 -8.51
CA GLU A 65 5.28 -1.11 -8.04
C GLU A 65 4.48 -2.40 -8.25
N LEU A 66 3.20 -2.42 -7.86
CA LEU A 66 2.33 -3.58 -8.05
C LEU A 66 2.14 -3.90 -9.54
N GLN A 67 1.92 -2.87 -10.38
CA GLN A 67 1.79 -3.05 -11.81
C GLN A 67 3.08 -3.61 -12.43
N ASP A 68 4.24 -3.15 -11.96
CA ASP A 68 5.54 -3.65 -12.39
C ASP A 68 5.76 -5.11 -11.98
N GLN A 69 5.35 -5.50 -10.77
CA GLN A 69 5.42 -6.89 -10.31
C GLN A 69 4.53 -7.81 -11.16
N ILE A 70 3.32 -7.36 -11.52
CA ILE A 70 2.42 -8.07 -12.44
C ILE A 70 3.10 -8.24 -13.80
N ASN A 71 3.62 -7.14 -14.37
CA ASN A 71 4.24 -7.14 -15.69
C ASN A 71 5.45 -8.07 -15.77
N ARG A 72 6.22 -8.17 -14.68
CA ARG A 72 7.40 -9.04 -14.57
C ARG A 72 7.05 -10.48 -14.19
N GLY A 73 5.78 -10.78 -13.88
CA GLY A 73 5.34 -12.09 -13.41
C GLY A 73 5.92 -12.48 -12.04
N VAL A 74 6.31 -11.48 -11.23
CA VAL A 74 6.81 -11.68 -9.86
C VAL A 74 5.66 -12.09 -8.95
N ILE A 75 4.48 -11.53 -9.19
CA ILE A 75 3.23 -11.84 -8.50
C ILE A 75 2.19 -12.24 -9.53
N ASP A 76 1.39 -13.25 -9.21
CA ASP A 76 0.28 -13.67 -10.05
C ASP A 76 -1.01 -12.92 -9.69
N GLU A 77 -2.08 -13.20 -10.44
CA GLU A 77 -3.38 -12.55 -10.22
C GLU A 77 -3.92 -12.83 -8.82
N THR A 78 -3.72 -14.03 -8.31
CA THR A 78 -4.17 -14.43 -6.97
C THR A 78 -3.54 -13.55 -5.90
N GLY A 79 -2.22 -13.38 -5.94
CA GLY A 79 -1.50 -12.56 -4.97
C GLY A 79 -1.94 -11.09 -5.00
N ILE A 80 -2.17 -10.51 -6.18
CA ILE A 80 -2.70 -9.14 -6.28
C ILE A 80 -4.12 -9.05 -5.72
N ARG A 81 -4.97 -10.03 -6.02
CA ARG A 81 -6.35 -10.06 -5.51
C ARG A 81 -6.38 -10.16 -3.98
N GLU A 82 -5.45 -10.86 -3.34
CA GLU A 82 -5.32 -10.88 -1.88
C GLU A 82 -5.00 -9.48 -1.33
N ILE A 83 -4.03 -8.79 -1.93
CA ILE A 83 -3.66 -7.41 -1.55
C ILE A 83 -4.87 -6.46 -1.68
N LEU A 84 -5.59 -6.52 -2.80
CA LEU A 84 -6.76 -5.67 -3.03
C LEU A 84 -7.93 -6.02 -2.11
N ALA A 85 -8.11 -7.30 -1.77
CA ALA A 85 -9.11 -7.72 -0.79
C ALA A 85 -8.81 -7.13 0.61
N ASP A 86 -7.55 -7.09 1.02
CA ASP A 86 -7.15 -6.45 2.28
C ASP A 86 -7.37 -4.93 2.24
N ALA A 87 -7.02 -4.28 1.14
CA ALA A 87 -7.28 -2.85 0.94
C ALA A 87 -8.78 -2.53 1.02
N TYR A 88 -9.61 -3.33 0.36
CA TYR A 88 -11.07 -3.21 0.42
C TYR A 88 -11.62 -3.44 1.83
N ALA A 89 -11.11 -4.42 2.57
CA ALA A 89 -11.49 -4.64 3.96
C ALA A 89 -11.11 -3.43 4.84
N LEU A 90 -9.98 -2.78 4.58
CA LEU A 90 -9.53 -1.58 5.30
C LEU A 90 -10.34 -0.33 4.92
N LYS A 91 -10.71 -0.16 3.66
CA LYS A 91 -11.67 0.86 3.19
C LYS A 91 -12.96 0.80 4.01
N ASN A 92 -13.54 -0.40 4.13
CA ASN A 92 -14.80 -0.61 4.85
C ASN A 92 -14.70 -0.41 6.38
N LYS A 93 -13.50 -0.46 6.96
CA LYS A 93 -13.25 -0.20 8.38
C LYS A 93 -12.94 1.27 8.69
N ARG A 94 -12.74 2.11 7.67
CA ARG A 94 -12.36 3.53 7.83
C ARG A 94 -13.48 4.29 8.56
N SER A 95 -13.20 4.71 9.79
CA SER A 95 -14.17 5.40 10.66
C SER A 95 -14.34 6.90 10.35
N TRP A 96 -13.45 7.49 9.54
CA TRP A 96 -13.41 8.92 9.22
C TRP A 96 -14.46 9.38 8.18
N ASN A 97 -15.33 8.48 7.72
CA ASN A 97 -16.37 8.76 6.73
C ASN A 97 -17.81 8.68 7.31
N ARG A 98 -17.99 8.88 8.63
CA ARG A 98 -19.31 9.03 9.27
C ARG A 98 -19.65 10.48 9.57
#